data_AF-A0A0P7ZKP4-F1
#
_entry.id   AF-A0A0P7ZKP4-F1
#
_cell.length_a   1.000
_cell.length_b   1.000
_cell.length_c   1.000
_cell.angle_alpha   90.00
_cell.angle_beta   90.00
_cell.angle_gamma   90.00
#
_symmetry.space_group_name_H-M   'P 1'
#
loop_
_entity.id
_entity.type
_entity.pdbx_description
1 polymer ?
#
loop_
_entity_poly.entity_id
_entity_poly.type
_entity_poly.pdbx_seq_one_letter_code
_entity_poly.pdbx_strand_id
1 'polypeptide(L)'
;MRYAWALMVLVLLASCGAPPGGGEHAADGRDGLHARIARECRLLERAHEAIAAQGAEAADDILLGCPGHEDLISSMSLSDMSAATRRANAAVLPDGLRDRGARAETVFRRMITRGVPVAVAEALVTTPEFAAALR
;
A
#
# COMPACT_ATOMS: atom_id res chain seq x y z
N MET A 1 -7.11 35.75 -67.72
CA MET A 1 -7.60 35.78 -66.33
C MET A 1 -7.58 34.35 -65.82
N ARG A 2 -7.11 33.97 -64.64
CA ARG A 2 -6.56 34.66 -63.47
C ARG A 2 -6.21 33.51 -62.51
N TYR A 3 -4.92 33.38 -62.16
CA TYR A 3 -4.37 32.73 -60.95
C TYR A 3 -4.66 31.22 -60.76
N ALA A 4 -3.68 30.30 -60.85
CA ALA A 4 -2.48 30.21 -60.01
C ALA A 4 -2.81 30.33 -58.51
N TRP A 5 -3.40 29.29 -57.92
CA TRP A 5 -3.58 29.04 -56.48
C TRP A 5 -3.97 27.57 -56.38
N ALA A 6 -3.41 26.67 -55.57
CA ALA A 6 -2.44 26.80 -54.52
C ALA A 6 -1.63 25.50 -54.52
N LEU A 7 -0.42 25.61 -55.05
CA LEU A 7 0.71 24.73 -54.80
C LEU A 7 1.22 25.12 -53.42
N MET A 8 0.90 24.35 -52.38
CA MET A 8 1.55 24.30 -51.05
C MET A 8 0.56 23.75 -50.02
N VAL A 9 0.49 22.42 -49.92
CA VAL A 9 0.22 21.77 -48.63
C VAL A 9 1.44 20.90 -48.35
N LEU A 10 2.56 21.59 -48.16
CA LEU A 10 3.83 21.06 -47.71
C LEU A 10 4.03 21.65 -46.31
N VAL A 11 3.23 21.17 -45.35
CA VAL A 11 3.48 21.35 -43.92
C VAL A 11 3.56 19.94 -43.34
N LEU A 12 4.70 19.32 -43.59
CA LEU A 12 5.22 18.24 -42.76
C LEU A 12 5.39 18.83 -41.36
N LEU A 13 4.41 18.51 -40.50
CA LEU A 13 4.48 18.69 -39.05
C LEU A 13 5.66 17.86 -38.52
N ALA A 14 6.85 18.45 -38.57
CA ALA A 14 7.82 18.27 -37.52
C ALA A 14 7.20 18.75 -36.19
N SER A 15 7.61 18.11 -35.09
CA SER A 15 7.24 18.41 -33.70
C SER A 15 6.03 17.65 -33.12
N CYS A 16 6.29 16.45 -32.60
CA CYS A 16 6.12 16.29 -31.17
C CYS A 16 7.30 15.48 -30.64
N GLY A 17 8.25 16.19 -30.02
CA GLY A 17 9.43 15.60 -29.41
C GLY A 17 9.02 14.57 -28.37
N ALA A 18 9.48 13.34 -28.54
CA ALA A 18 9.66 12.44 -27.42
C ALA A 18 10.68 13.09 -26.47
N PRO A 19 10.41 13.27 -25.17
CA PRO A 19 11.47 13.61 -24.23
C PRO A 19 12.35 12.36 -24.02
N PRO A 20 13.65 12.37 -24.36
CA PRO A 20 14.59 11.38 -23.86
C PRO A 20 14.98 11.81 -22.44
N GLY A 21 14.22 11.39 -21.43
CA GLY A 21 14.53 11.78 -20.04
C GLY A 21 13.71 11.13 -18.93
N GLY A 22 12.98 10.05 -19.21
CA GLY A 22 12.05 9.43 -18.25
C GLY A 22 12.64 8.34 -17.34
N GLY A 23 13.95 8.10 -17.38
CA GLY A 23 14.58 6.97 -16.68
C GLY A 23 14.81 7.18 -15.18
N GLU A 24 15.14 8.40 -14.76
CA GLU A 24 15.60 8.67 -13.38
C GLU A 24 14.44 8.86 -12.38
N HIS A 25 13.33 9.47 -12.78
CA HIS A 25 12.16 9.66 -11.89
C HIS A 25 11.36 8.37 -11.67
N ALA A 26 11.40 7.43 -12.61
CA ALA A 26 10.71 6.13 -12.47
C ALA A 26 11.48 5.13 -11.58
N ALA A 27 12.79 5.30 -11.43
CA ALA A 27 13.59 4.52 -10.47
C ALA A 27 13.34 5.01 -9.03
N ASP A 28 13.41 6.33 -8.80
CA ASP A 28 13.17 6.95 -7.49
C ASP A 28 11.77 6.64 -6.92
N GLY A 29 10.74 6.69 -7.76
CA GLY A 29 9.37 6.33 -7.35
C GLY A 29 9.19 4.85 -6.99
N ARG A 30 9.94 3.94 -7.64
CA ARG A 30 9.90 2.50 -7.32
C ARG A 30 10.63 2.22 -6.01
N ASP A 31 11.79 2.83 -5.80
CA ASP A 31 12.56 2.67 -4.57
C ASP A 31 11.77 3.19 -3.36
N GLY A 32 11.09 4.33 -3.51
CA GLY A 32 10.16 4.86 -2.50
C GLY A 32 9.00 3.91 -2.19
N LEU A 33 8.41 3.30 -3.22
CA LEU A 33 7.33 2.31 -3.05
C LEU A 33 7.83 1.05 -2.32
N HIS A 34 8.97 0.48 -2.73
CA HIS A 34 9.56 -0.70 -2.09
C HIS A 34 9.89 -0.42 -0.62
N ALA A 35 10.46 0.74 -0.32
CA ALA A 35 10.76 1.13 1.06
C ALA A 35 9.47 1.26 1.90
N ARG A 36 8.39 1.77 1.32
CA ARG A 36 7.08 1.86 1.99
C ARG A 36 6.50 0.48 2.28
N ILE A 37 6.53 -0.43 1.31
CA ILE A 37 6.07 -1.81 1.48
C ILE A 37 6.87 -2.50 2.58
N ALA A 38 8.20 -2.37 2.59
CA ALA A 38 9.05 -2.96 3.62
C ALA A 38 8.74 -2.43 5.03
N ARG A 39 8.44 -1.13 5.19
CA ARG A 39 8.04 -0.57 6.50
C ARG A 39 6.69 -1.13 6.97
N GLU A 40 5.73 -1.25 6.06
CA GLU A 40 4.41 -1.82 6.37
C GLU A 40 4.52 -3.31 6.71
N CYS A 41 5.37 -4.06 6.00
CA CYS A 41 5.60 -5.47 6.28
C CYS A 41 6.26 -5.71 7.64
N ARG A 42 7.24 -4.90 8.04
CA ARG A 42 7.80 -4.98 9.40
C ARG A 42 6.75 -4.76 10.49
N LEU A 43 5.78 -3.88 10.25
CA LEU A 43 4.65 -3.71 11.16
C LEU A 43 3.77 -4.97 11.22
N LEU A 44 3.52 -5.61 10.08
CA LEU A 44 2.73 -6.85 9.99
C LEU A 44 3.45 -8.05 10.61
N GLU A 45 4.77 -8.16 10.45
CA GLU A 45 5.63 -9.12 11.16
C GLU A 45 5.51 -8.93 12.67
N ARG A 46 5.63 -7.67 13.14
CA ARG A 46 5.46 -7.37 14.56
C ARG A 46 4.08 -7.74 15.08
N ALA A 47 3.03 -7.56 14.26
CA ALA A 47 1.67 -7.99 14.60
C ALA A 47 1.54 -9.50 14.68
N HIS A 48 2.12 -10.22 13.72
CA HIS A 48 2.17 -11.67 13.69
C HIS A 48 2.85 -12.23 14.96
N GLU A 49 4.02 -11.70 15.31
CA GLU A 49 4.72 -12.02 16.55
C GLU A 49 3.90 -11.70 17.81
N ALA A 50 3.22 -10.55 17.83
CA ALA A 50 2.40 -10.16 18.97
C ALA A 50 1.21 -11.10 19.20
N ILE A 51 0.63 -11.65 18.12
CA ILE A 51 -0.45 -12.66 18.19
C ILE A 51 0.13 -13.99 18.70
N ALA A 52 1.24 -14.45 18.12
CA ALA A 52 1.91 -15.68 18.54
C ALA A 52 2.34 -15.63 20.02
N ALA A 53 2.84 -14.48 20.49
CA ALA A 53 3.22 -14.27 21.89
C ALA A 53 2.05 -14.35 22.87
N GLN A 54 0.80 -14.19 22.41
CA GLN A 54 -0.41 -14.39 23.22
C GLN A 54 -0.88 -15.85 23.23
N GLY A 55 -0.11 -16.77 22.61
CA GLY A 55 -0.47 -18.19 22.49
C GLY A 55 -1.56 -18.46 21.46
N ALA A 56 -1.90 -17.48 20.62
CA ALA A 56 -2.81 -17.66 19.51
C ALA A 56 -2.06 -18.05 18.22
N GLU A 57 -2.70 -18.82 17.36
CA GLU A 57 -2.18 -19.09 16.03
C GLU A 57 -2.30 -17.82 15.17
N ALA A 58 -1.16 -17.28 14.75
CA ALA A 58 -1.12 -16.12 13.87
C ALA A 58 -1.30 -16.59 12.42
N ALA A 59 -2.26 -15.98 11.71
CA ALA A 59 -2.54 -16.36 10.34
C ALA A 59 -1.46 -15.85 9.38
N ASP A 60 -0.98 -16.73 8.50
CA ASP A 60 -0.02 -16.41 7.44
C ASP A 60 -0.52 -15.32 6.48
N ASP A 61 -1.85 -15.19 6.34
CA ASP A 61 -2.50 -14.12 5.56
C ASP A 61 -2.11 -12.70 6.02
N ILE A 62 -1.61 -12.55 7.26
CA ILE A 62 -1.04 -11.30 7.78
C ILE A 62 0.21 -10.89 6.98
N LEU A 63 1.03 -11.86 6.58
CA LEU A 63 2.34 -11.65 5.94
C LEU A 63 2.31 -11.83 4.42
N LEU A 64 1.17 -12.25 3.85
CA LEU A 64 1.05 -12.49 2.41
C LEU A 64 1.49 -11.28 1.57
N GLY A 65 2.39 -11.48 0.60
CA GLY A 65 2.90 -10.40 -0.25
C GLY A 65 3.92 -9.47 0.42
N CYS A 66 4.41 -9.82 1.61
CA CYS A 66 5.60 -9.21 2.18
C CYS A 66 6.89 -9.84 1.61
N PRO A 67 7.98 -9.05 1.46
CA PRO A 67 9.27 -9.60 1.06
C PRO A 67 9.73 -10.71 2.03
N GLY A 68 10.18 -11.84 1.49
CA GLY A 68 10.55 -13.03 2.29
C GLY A 68 9.39 -13.98 2.59
N HIS A 69 8.19 -13.69 2.10
CA HIS A 69 6.97 -14.47 2.26
C HIS A 69 6.27 -14.72 0.91
N GLU A 70 7.04 -14.84 -0.17
CA GLU A 70 6.54 -14.95 -1.54
C GLU A 70 5.86 -16.30 -1.83
N ASP A 71 6.12 -17.32 -1.01
CA ASP A 71 5.58 -18.66 -1.11
C ASP A 71 4.27 -18.85 -0.33
N LEU A 72 3.89 -17.87 0.51
CA LEU A 72 2.62 -17.91 1.22
C LEU A 72 1.45 -17.86 0.24
N ILE A 73 0.44 -18.67 0.52
CA ILE A 73 -0.82 -18.69 -0.22
C ILE A 73 -1.92 -18.33 0.77
N SER A 74 -2.85 -17.47 0.34
CA SER A 74 -3.98 -17.09 1.18
C SER A 74 -4.77 -18.32 1.61
N SER A 75 -4.91 -18.50 2.92
CA SER A 75 -5.71 -19.57 3.53
C SER A 75 -7.10 -19.06 3.94
N MET A 76 -7.26 -17.73 4.01
CA MET A 76 -8.49 -17.08 4.41
C MET A 76 -9.62 -17.36 3.42
N SER A 77 -10.76 -17.84 3.91
CA SER A 77 -11.94 -18.01 3.06
C SER A 77 -12.52 -16.66 2.64
N LEU A 78 -13.32 -16.63 1.56
CA LEU A 78 -14.03 -15.40 1.15
C LEU A 78 -14.96 -14.86 2.25
N SER A 79 -15.56 -15.75 3.04
CA SER A 79 -16.38 -15.37 4.19
C SER A 79 -15.55 -14.64 5.25
N ASP A 80 -14.36 -15.16 5.54
CA ASP A 80 -13.46 -14.59 6.55
C ASP A 80 -12.86 -13.27 6.08
N MET A 81 -12.48 -13.15 4.80
CA MET A 81 -12.06 -11.87 4.19
C MET A 81 -13.16 -10.81 4.31
N SER A 82 -14.40 -11.20 4.04
CA SER A 82 -15.56 -10.31 4.18
C SER A 82 -15.79 -9.90 5.64
N ALA A 83 -15.64 -10.84 6.57
CA ALA A 83 -15.75 -10.56 8.01
C ALA A 83 -14.62 -9.64 8.50
N ALA A 84 -13.37 -9.87 8.06
CA ALA A 84 -12.22 -9.02 8.36
C ALA A 84 -12.42 -7.59 7.84
N THR A 85 -12.95 -7.44 6.62
CA THR A 85 -13.30 -6.13 6.04
C THR A 85 -14.37 -5.42 6.84
N ARG A 86 -15.45 -6.12 7.24
CA ARG A 86 -16.48 -5.53 8.11
C ARG A 86 -15.93 -5.11 9.46
N ARG A 87 -15.08 -5.94 10.09
CA ARG A 87 -14.40 -5.61 11.35
C ARG A 87 -13.51 -4.38 11.19
N ALA A 88 -12.71 -4.33 10.13
CA ALA A 88 -11.83 -3.19 9.85
C ALA A 88 -12.62 -1.89 9.67
N ASN A 89 -13.77 -1.93 8.99
CA ASN A 89 -14.64 -0.77 8.80
C ASN A 89 -15.37 -0.35 10.09
N ALA A 90 -15.79 -1.31 10.90
CA ALA A 90 -16.48 -1.07 12.17
C ALA A 90 -15.54 -0.69 13.32
N ALA A 91 -14.24 -0.94 13.19
CA ALA A 91 -13.26 -0.63 14.23
C ALA A 91 -13.26 0.87 14.55
N VAL A 92 -13.35 1.17 15.85
CA VAL A 92 -13.18 2.53 16.35
C VAL A 92 -11.71 2.90 16.18
N LEU A 93 -11.45 4.10 15.64
CA LEU A 93 -10.09 4.59 15.50
C LEU A 93 -9.56 4.98 16.89
N PRO A 94 -8.36 4.49 17.29
CA PRO A 94 -7.71 4.90 18.53
C PRO A 94 -7.53 6.42 18.62
N ASP A 95 -7.52 6.92 19.85
CA ASP A 95 -7.31 8.35 20.12
C ASP A 95 -5.98 8.83 19.51
N GLY A 96 -6.00 10.04 18.95
CA GLY A 96 -4.85 10.64 18.27
C GLY A 96 -4.51 10.01 16.91
N LEU A 97 -5.13 8.90 16.50
CA LEU A 97 -4.86 8.31 15.18
C LEU A 97 -5.37 9.18 14.04
N ARG A 98 -6.51 9.86 14.23
CA ARG A 98 -7.08 10.79 13.24
C ARG A 98 -6.15 11.98 12.97
N ASP A 99 -5.49 12.47 14.01
CA ASP A 99 -4.55 13.60 13.91
C ASP A 99 -3.29 13.25 13.13
N ARG A 100 -3.00 11.95 12.97
CA ARG A 100 -1.89 11.42 12.15
C ARG A 100 -2.26 11.25 10.67
N GLY A 101 -3.50 11.57 10.29
CA GLY A 101 -3.96 11.64 8.91
C GLY A 101 -4.42 10.32 8.28
N ALA A 102 -4.94 10.41 7.06
CA ALA A 102 -5.61 9.31 6.34
C ALA A 102 -4.73 8.06 6.14
N ARG A 103 -3.40 8.23 6.05
CA ARG A 103 -2.47 7.11 5.94
C ARG A 103 -2.47 6.26 7.21
N ALA A 104 -2.54 6.87 8.39
CA ALA A 104 -2.58 6.16 9.67
C ALA A 104 -3.85 5.32 9.79
N GLU A 105 -4.99 5.89 9.43
CA GLU A 105 -6.25 5.15 9.35
C GLU A 105 -6.16 3.98 8.36
N THR A 106 -5.59 4.22 7.17
CA THR A 106 -5.44 3.17 6.14
C THR A 106 -4.59 2.01 6.64
N VAL A 107 -3.44 2.29 7.27
CA VAL A 107 -2.55 1.25 7.82
C VAL A 107 -3.25 0.49 8.96
N PHE A 108 -3.94 1.20 9.86
CA PHE A 108 -4.70 0.58 10.95
C PHE A 108 -5.78 -0.38 10.45
N ARG A 109 -6.63 0.07 9.53
CA ARG A 109 -7.67 -0.78 8.94
C ARG A 109 -7.07 -1.93 8.16
N ARG A 110 -5.96 -1.70 7.45
CA ARG A 110 -5.28 -2.74 6.68
C ARG A 110 -4.79 -3.88 7.57
N MET A 111 -4.18 -3.59 8.72
CA MET A 111 -3.82 -4.64 9.69
C MET A 111 -5.02 -5.54 9.99
N ILE A 112 -6.18 -4.95 10.28
CA ILE A 112 -7.40 -5.71 10.60
C ILE A 112 -7.91 -6.52 9.41
N THR A 113 -7.89 -5.95 8.19
CA THR A 113 -8.29 -6.69 6.97
C THR A 113 -7.37 -7.87 6.68
N ARG A 114 -6.10 -7.79 7.10
CA ARG A 114 -5.09 -8.85 6.97
C ARG A 114 -5.20 -9.94 8.04
N GLY A 115 -6.16 -9.83 8.96
CA GLY A 115 -6.40 -10.83 10.00
C GLY A 115 -5.88 -10.44 11.38
N VAL A 116 -5.22 -9.29 11.53
CA VAL A 116 -4.77 -8.83 12.85
C VAL A 116 -5.99 -8.53 13.74
N PRO A 117 -6.07 -9.07 14.97
CA PRO A 117 -7.13 -8.73 15.92
C PRO A 117 -7.10 -7.24 16.27
N VAL A 118 -8.28 -6.64 16.48
CA VAL A 118 -8.40 -5.19 16.75
C VAL A 118 -7.54 -4.77 17.94
N ALA A 119 -7.59 -5.51 19.05
CA ALA A 119 -6.78 -5.21 20.24
C ALA A 119 -5.26 -5.20 19.96
N VAL A 120 -4.77 -6.07 19.07
CA VAL A 120 -3.35 -6.07 18.66
C VAL A 120 -3.05 -4.88 17.77
N ALA A 121 -3.92 -4.59 16.80
CA ALA A 121 -3.78 -3.41 15.95
C ALA A 121 -3.76 -2.11 16.78
N GLU A 122 -4.60 -2.01 17.81
CA GLU A 122 -4.64 -0.89 18.76
C GLU A 122 -3.34 -0.78 19.56
N ALA A 123 -2.83 -1.88 20.10
CA ALA A 123 -1.56 -1.87 20.83
C ALA A 123 -0.37 -1.43 19.94
N LEU A 124 -0.42 -1.73 18.64
CA LEU A 124 0.65 -1.40 17.71
C LEU A 124 0.66 0.06 17.27
N VAL A 125 -0.45 0.81 17.39
CA VAL A 125 -0.48 2.20 16.87
C VAL A 125 0.54 3.12 17.56
N THR A 126 0.96 2.77 18.78
CA THR A 126 1.95 3.52 19.56
C THR A 126 3.39 3.07 19.32
N THR A 127 3.64 2.07 18.47
CA THR A 127 4.99 1.53 18.30
C THR A 127 5.80 2.28 17.22
N PRO A 128 7.15 2.18 17.26
CA PRO A 128 8.02 2.74 16.24
C PRO A 128 7.74 2.19 14.83
N GLU A 129 7.38 0.91 14.72
CA GLU A 129 7.08 0.25 13.44
C GLU A 129 5.84 0.87 12.79
N PHE A 130 4.80 1.13 13.59
CA PHE A 130 3.62 1.81 13.08
C PHE A 130 3.95 3.23 12.63
N ALA A 131 4.74 3.98 13.41
CA ALA A 131 5.21 5.30 13.00
C ALA A 131 6.07 5.28 11.72
N ALA A 132 6.85 4.23 11.51
CA ALA A 132 7.62 4.04 10.29
C ALA A 132 6.72 3.74 9.08
N ALA A 133 5.67 2.91 9.23
CA ALA A 133 4.74 2.55 8.16
C ALA A 133 3.92 3.73 7.60
N LEU A 134 3.90 4.87 8.30
CA LEU A 134 3.22 6.10 7.85
C LEU A 134 4.05 6.96 6.90
N ARG A 135 5.37 6.77 6.87
CA ARG A 135 6.29 7.46 5.97
C ARG A 135 6.36 6.72 4.64
#